data_AF-A0A9P4U4Y3-F1
#
_entry.id   AF-A0A9P4U4Y3-F1
#
_cell.length_a   1.000
_cell.length_b   1.000
_cell.length_c   1.000
_cell.angle_alpha   90.00
_cell.angle_beta   90.00
_cell.angle_gamma   90.00
#
_symmetry.space_group_name_H-M   'P 1'
#
loop_
_entity.id
_entity.type
_entity.pdbx_description
1 polymer ?
#
loop_
_entity_poly.entity_id
_entity_poly.type
_entity_poly.pdbx_seq_one_letter_code
_entity_poly.pdbx_strand_id
1 'polypeptide(L)'
;MAHSPANDVNGYPRFATFIGFMPELAIFRRFGDLTARNLLYLQAELAALSEDLRKLEASDSEPEKKDENLYAADWRCLSRGNGEQWKLILKIRSVLREYHETLLRAHAVSDLAGPAPHRLEGRTALSIRAGKHGPGFLGQ
;
A
#
# COMPACT_ATOMS: atom_id res chain seq x y z
N MET A 1 2.92 -2.40 34.78
CA MET A 1 3.60 -3.68 35.03
C MET A 1 4.17 -4.16 33.70
N ALA A 2 5.49 -4.28 33.58
CA ALA A 2 6.11 -4.73 32.32
C ALA A 2 5.87 -6.24 32.14
N HIS A 3 5.23 -6.64 31.04
CA HIS A 3 5.09 -8.04 30.67
C HIS A 3 6.47 -8.63 30.37
N SER A 4 6.85 -9.70 31.07
CA SER A 4 8.11 -10.39 30.83
C SER A 4 7.96 -11.34 29.63
N PRO A 5 8.82 -11.26 28.59
CA PRO A 5 8.71 -12.06 27.37
C PRO A 5 8.88 -13.58 27.60
N ALA A 6 9.32 -13.97 28.81
CA ALA A 6 9.48 -15.35 29.21
C ALA A 6 8.16 -16.14 29.26
N ASN A 7 7.02 -15.46 29.47
CA ASN A 7 5.70 -16.10 29.58
C ASN A 7 4.90 -16.15 28.27
N ASP A 8 5.46 -15.66 27.16
CA ASP A 8 4.73 -15.61 25.88
C ASP A 8 4.79 -16.92 25.11
N VAL A 9 3.72 -17.17 24.34
CA VAL A 9 3.60 -18.25 23.35
C VAL A 9 4.76 -18.16 22.35
N ASN A 10 5.40 -19.30 22.09
CA ASN A 10 6.53 -19.40 21.16
C ASN A 10 6.16 -18.94 19.74
N GLY A 11 7.15 -18.47 18.98
CA GLY A 11 6.99 -17.99 17.61
C GLY A 11 6.86 -16.46 17.53
N TYR A 12 6.03 -15.96 16.61
CA TYR A 12 5.85 -14.54 16.37
C TYR A 12 5.40 -13.72 17.60
N PRO A 13 4.51 -14.20 18.49
CA PRO A 13 4.10 -13.44 19.66
C PRO A 13 5.26 -13.08 20.59
N ARG A 14 6.06 -14.09 20.99
CA ARG A 14 7.27 -13.86 21.81
C ARG A 14 8.27 -12.93 21.13
N PHE A 15 8.46 -13.05 19.81
CA PHE A 15 9.37 -12.17 19.07
C PHE A 15 8.85 -10.71 19.01
N ALA A 16 7.54 -10.52 18.85
CA ALA A 16 6.92 -9.19 18.89
C ALA A 16 7.09 -8.54 20.27
N THR A 17 6.89 -9.28 21.37
CA THR A 17 7.16 -8.77 22.72
C THR A 17 8.64 -8.42 22.91
N PHE A 18 9.54 -9.24 22.38
CA PHE A 18 10.99 -8.99 22.46
C PHE A 18 11.39 -7.72 21.70
N ILE A 19 10.87 -7.50 20.48
CA ILE A 19 11.07 -6.25 19.73
C ILE A 19 10.44 -5.07 20.47
N GLY A 20 9.25 -5.24 21.06
CA GLY A 20 8.61 -4.19 21.85
C GLY A 20 9.43 -3.79 23.09
N PHE A 21 10.13 -4.74 23.70
CA PHE A 21 11.02 -4.51 24.84
C PHE A 21 12.36 -3.89 24.43
N MET A 22 12.91 -4.26 23.28
CA MET A 22 14.14 -3.68 22.72
C MET A 22 13.91 -3.21 21.27
N PRO A 23 13.32 -2.02 21.07
CA PRO A 23 13.03 -1.47 19.75
C PRO A 23 14.27 -1.34 18.86
N GLU A 24 15.44 -1.16 19.47
CA GLU A 24 16.73 -1.07 18.78
C GLU A 24 17.11 -2.34 18.01
N LEU A 25 16.55 -3.50 18.39
CA LEU A 25 16.79 -4.78 17.70
C LEU A 25 15.78 -5.04 16.57
N ALA A 26 14.82 -4.13 16.36
CA ALA A 26 13.82 -4.27 15.32
C ALA A 26 14.45 -4.18 13.93
N ILE A 27 14.43 -5.29 13.19
CA ILE A 27 14.86 -5.34 11.79
C ILE A 27 13.70 -5.91 10.99
N PHE A 28 13.13 -5.07 10.12
CA PHE A 28 12.05 -5.46 9.23
C PHE A 28 12.50 -5.44 7.77
N ARG A 29 11.98 -6.37 6.97
CA ARG A 29 12.20 -6.37 5.53
C ARG A 29 11.41 -5.20 4.91
N ARG A 30 12.04 -4.47 3.99
CA ARG A 30 11.44 -3.31 3.30
C ARG A 30 10.41 -3.65 2.22
N PHE A 31 10.36 -4.91 1.76
CA PHE A 31 9.44 -5.40 0.72
C PHE A 31 9.39 -4.57 -0.59
N GLY A 32 10.50 -3.95 -0.99
CA GLY A 32 10.55 -3.00 -2.12
C GLY A 32 9.95 -3.50 -3.43
N ASP A 33 10.18 -4.77 -3.81
CA ASP A 33 9.56 -5.36 -5.01
C ASP A 33 8.03 -5.37 -4.92
N LEU A 34 7.47 -5.82 -3.79
CA LEU A 34 6.02 -5.86 -3.59
C LEU A 34 5.42 -4.45 -3.56
N THR A 35 6.11 -3.50 -2.93
CA THR A 35 5.72 -2.09 -2.91
C THR A 35 5.70 -1.48 -4.32
N ALA A 36 6.73 -1.75 -5.13
CA ALA A 36 6.80 -1.28 -6.50
C ALA A 36 5.67 -1.86 -7.36
N ARG A 37 5.39 -3.17 -7.25
CA ARG A 37 4.27 -3.81 -7.95
C ARG A 37 2.93 -3.19 -7.56
N ASN A 38 2.70 -2.91 -6.28
CA ASN A 38 1.47 -2.25 -5.83
C ASN A 38 1.31 -0.87 -6.47
N LEU A 39 2.38 -0.07 -6.49
CA LEU A 39 2.38 1.25 -7.14
C LEU A 39 2.08 1.14 -8.64
N LEU A 40 2.68 0.19 -9.34
CA LEU A 40 2.44 -0.04 -10.77
C LEU A 40 0.99 -0.44 -11.06
N TYR A 41 0.37 -1.28 -10.21
CA TYR A 41 -1.04 -1.63 -10.35
C TYR A 41 -1.97 -0.42 -10.11
N LEU A 42 -1.70 0.39 -9.09
CA LEU A 42 -2.45 1.63 -8.84
C LEU A 42 -2.33 2.61 -10.01
N GLN A 43 -1.15 2.73 -10.63
CA GLN A 43 -0.95 3.54 -11.84
C GLN A 43 -1.76 3.01 -13.03
N ALA A 44 -1.74 1.70 -13.26
CA ALA A 44 -2.48 1.08 -14.34
C ALA A 44 -4.01 1.25 -14.16
N GLU A 45 -4.50 1.08 -12.93
CA GLU A 45 -5.91 1.31 -12.61
C GLU A 45 -6.29 2.78 -12.84
N LEU A 46 -5.48 3.75 -12.39
CA LEU A 46 -5.72 5.17 -12.65
C LEU A 46 -5.73 5.50 -14.14
N ALA A 47 -4.81 4.93 -14.92
CA ALA A 47 -4.76 5.13 -16.36
C ALA A 47 -6.05 4.64 -17.04
N ALA A 48 -6.50 3.42 -16.70
CA ALA A 48 -7.75 2.87 -17.22
C ALA A 48 -8.96 3.73 -16.85
N LEU A 49 -9.10 4.09 -15.56
CA LEU A 49 -10.22 4.92 -15.10
C LEU A 49 -10.22 6.32 -15.75
N SER A 50 -9.05 6.91 -15.97
CA SER A 50 -8.93 8.22 -16.63
C SER A 50 -9.38 8.18 -18.10
N GLU A 51 -9.07 7.09 -18.79
CA GLU A 51 -9.49 6.88 -20.18
C GLU A 51 -11.00 6.66 -20.27
N ASP A 52 -11.58 5.88 -19.34
CA ASP A 52 -13.02 5.68 -19.28
C ASP A 52 -13.77 6.99 -18.97
N LEU A 53 -13.22 7.83 -18.09
CA LEU A 53 -13.80 9.13 -17.76
C LEU A 53 -13.82 10.04 -18.99
N ARG A 54 -12.71 10.07 -19.73
CA ARG A 54 -12.59 10.87 -20.95
C ARG A 54 -13.59 10.42 -22.02
N LYS A 55 -13.82 9.11 -22.17
CA LYS A 55 -14.82 8.57 -23.10
C LYS A 55 -16.24 9.00 -22.72
N LEU A 56 -16.55 8.95 -21.43
CA LEU A 56 -17.87 9.33 -20.94
C LEU A 56 -18.12 10.84 -21.10
N GLU A 57 -17.13 11.65 -20.73
CA GLU A 57 -17.16 13.11 -20.94
C GLU A 57 -17.31 13.49 -22.42
N ALA A 58 -16.67 12.74 -23.32
CA ALA A 58 -16.80 12.94 -24.76
C ALA A 58 -18.22 12.58 -25.26
N SER A 59 -18.80 11.48 -24.79
CA SER A 59 -20.19 11.08 -25.10
C SER A 59 -21.20 12.13 -24.62
N ASP A 60 -21.00 12.70 -23.44
CA ASP A 60 -21.92 13.67 -22.83
C ASP A 60 -21.82 15.06 -23.50
N SER A 61 -20.73 15.31 -24.23
CA SER A 61 -20.50 16.55 -24.98
C SER A 61 -21.12 16.56 -26.38
N GLU A 62 -21.79 15.48 -26.81
CA GLU A 62 -22.42 15.41 -28.14
C GLU A 62 -23.65 16.34 -28.25
N PRO A 63 -23.74 17.15 -29.33
CA PRO A 63 -24.73 18.24 -29.44
C PRO A 63 -26.19 17.77 -29.54
N GLU A 64 -26.42 16.49 -29.82
CA GLU A 64 -27.76 15.88 -29.86
C GLU A 64 -28.36 15.65 -28.47
N LYS A 65 -27.53 15.65 -27.41
CA LYS A 65 -27.96 15.41 -26.02
C LYS A 65 -28.01 16.68 -25.18
N LYS A 66 -28.92 17.59 -25.54
CA LYS A 66 -29.04 18.93 -24.93
C LYS A 66 -29.24 18.95 -23.40
N ASP A 67 -29.81 17.91 -22.80
CA ASP A 67 -30.00 17.81 -21.34
C ASP A 67 -28.77 17.25 -20.58
N GLU A 68 -27.93 16.43 -21.22
CA GLU A 68 -26.70 15.86 -20.61
C GLU A 68 -25.53 16.86 -20.61
N ASN A 69 -25.59 17.89 -21.47
CA ASN A 69 -24.58 18.95 -21.58
C ASN A 69 -24.43 19.79 -20.29
N LEU A 70 -25.39 19.69 -19.35
CA LEU A 70 -25.31 20.32 -18.03
C LEU A 70 -24.38 19.58 -17.05
N TYR A 71 -24.11 18.28 -17.25
CA TYR A 71 -23.19 17.51 -16.40
C TYR A 71 -21.73 17.93 -16.61
N ALA A 72 -21.36 18.33 -17.82
CA ALA A 72 -20.04 18.87 -18.13
C ALA A 72 -19.85 20.31 -17.63
N ALA A 73 -20.93 21.09 -17.52
CA ALA A 73 -20.88 22.52 -17.21
C ALA A 73 -21.15 22.88 -15.73
N ASP A 74 -21.90 22.06 -14.98
CA ASP A 74 -22.21 22.33 -13.56
C ASP A 74 -21.90 21.12 -12.66
N TRP A 75 -20.90 21.31 -11.79
CA TRP A 75 -20.53 20.40 -10.71
C TRP A 75 -21.73 19.95 -9.84
N ARG A 76 -22.70 20.85 -9.60
CA ARG A 76 -23.90 20.54 -8.80
C ARG A 76 -24.83 19.58 -9.51
N CYS A 77 -24.92 19.64 -10.84
CA CYS A 77 -25.67 18.67 -11.64
C CYS A 77 -24.97 17.31 -11.65
N LEU A 78 -23.65 17.30 -11.86
CA LEU A 78 -22.82 16.08 -11.87
C LEU A 78 -22.86 15.32 -10.53
N SER A 79 -22.68 16.05 -9.43
CA SER A 79 -22.64 15.45 -8.08
C SER A 79 -24.00 15.01 -7.54
N ARG A 80 -25.11 15.56 -8.06
CA ARG A 80 -26.47 15.17 -7.67
C ARG A 80 -27.04 14.04 -8.52
N GLY A 81 -26.60 13.91 -9.77
CA GLY A 81 -27.15 12.94 -10.73
C GLY A 81 -26.87 11.47 -10.39
N ASN A 82 -25.92 11.18 -9.49
CA ASN A 82 -25.46 9.82 -9.16
C ASN A 82 -25.15 8.94 -10.40
N GLY A 83 -24.81 9.60 -11.50
CA GLY A 83 -24.55 8.98 -12.80
C GLY A 83 -23.23 8.22 -12.83
N GLU A 84 -22.99 7.49 -13.91
CA GLU A 84 -21.78 6.69 -14.09
C GLU A 84 -20.51 7.55 -14.02
N GLN A 85 -20.55 8.78 -14.55
CA GLN A 85 -19.42 9.73 -14.49
C GLN A 85 -19.07 10.09 -13.05
N TRP A 86 -20.07 10.37 -12.22
CA TRP A 86 -19.85 10.72 -10.82
C TRP A 86 -19.27 9.54 -10.03
N LYS A 87 -19.77 8.32 -10.25
CA LYS A 87 -19.23 7.10 -9.65
C LYS A 87 -17.77 6.89 -10.05
N LEU A 88 -17.44 7.11 -11.31
CA LEU A 88 -16.09 6.99 -11.83
C LEU A 88 -15.14 8.02 -11.21
N ILE A 89 -15.58 9.28 -11.09
CA ILE A 89 -14.82 10.34 -10.41
C ILE A 89 -14.57 9.98 -8.94
N LEU A 90 -15.56 9.46 -8.22
CA LEU A 90 -15.38 9.03 -6.83
C LEU A 90 -14.38 7.88 -6.71
N LYS A 91 -14.41 6.93 -7.65
CA LYS A 91 -13.44 5.83 -7.71
C LYS A 91 -12.03 6.35 -8.00
N ILE A 92 -11.86 7.23 -8.99
CA ILE A 92 -10.57 7.89 -9.29
C ILE A 92 -10.03 8.60 -8.06
N ARG A 93 -10.86 9.39 -7.35
CA ARG A 93 -10.45 10.08 -6.12
C ARG A 93 -9.94 9.12 -5.05
N SER A 94 -10.62 7.98 -4.90
CA SER A 94 -10.20 6.96 -3.93
C SER A 94 -8.86 6.34 -4.30
N VAL A 95 -8.70 5.88 -5.55
CA VAL A 95 -7.47 5.22 -6.03
C VAL A 95 -6.30 6.21 -6.04
N LEU A 96 -6.53 7.46 -6.42
CA LEU A 96 -5.50 8.49 -6.48
C LEU A 96 -4.96 8.81 -5.08
N ARG A 97 -5.84 8.87 -4.08
CA ARG A 97 -5.44 9.03 -2.68
C ARG A 97 -4.58 7.85 -2.23
N GLU A 98 -5.00 6.62 -2.51
CA GLU A 98 -4.25 5.41 -2.15
C GLU A 98 -2.87 5.37 -2.84
N TYR A 99 -2.81 5.74 -4.10
CA TYR A 99 -1.56 5.85 -4.86
C TYR A 99 -0.61 6.85 -4.23
N HIS A 100 -1.05 8.08 -3.96
CA HIS A 100 -0.21 9.11 -3.37
C HIS A 100 0.25 8.75 -1.95
N GLU A 101 -0.63 8.21 -1.12
CA GLU A 101 -0.27 7.72 0.22
C GLU A 101 0.77 6.60 0.15
N THR A 102 0.57 5.63 -0.75
CA THR A 102 1.50 4.51 -0.94
C THR A 102 2.85 5.00 -1.45
N LEU A 103 2.86 5.96 -2.39
CA LEU A 103 4.09 6.52 -2.95
C LEU A 103 4.92 7.24 -1.89
N LEU A 104 4.27 8.07 -1.06
CA LEU A 104 4.93 8.78 0.04
C LEU A 104 5.49 7.80 1.08
N ARG A 105 4.73 6.77 1.46
CA ARG A 105 5.21 5.72 2.39
C ARG A 105 6.36 4.93 1.79
N ALA A 106 6.29 4.57 0.51
CA ALA A 106 7.34 3.84 -0.19
C ALA A 106 8.66 4.64 -0.24
N HIS A 107 8.56 5.94 -0.52
CA HIS A 107 9.70 6.85 -0.47
C HIS A 107 10.31 6.89 0.94
N ALA A 108 9.48 7.14 1.96
CA ALA A 108 9.94 7.20 3.34
C ALA A 108 10.63 5.90 3.79
N VAL A 109 10.10 4.73 3.43
CA VAL A 109 10.71 3.42 3.75
C VAL A 109 12.01 3.19 2.98
N SER A 110 12.13 3.73 1.77
CA SER A 110 13.33 3.63 0.95
C SER A 110 14.48 4.46 1.51
N ASP A 111 14.16 5.64 2.05
CA ASP A 111 15.12 6.57 2.68
C ASP A 111 15.61 6.12 4.06
N LEU A 112 14.93 5.15 4.69
CA LEU A 112 15.38 4.62 5.98
C LEU A 112 16.80 4.06 5.84
N ALA A 113 17.71 4.61 6.64
CA ALA A 113 19.08 4.12 6.73
C ALA A 113 19.09 2.63 7.10
N GLY A 114 20.05 1.90 6.54
CA GLY A 114 20.31 0.52 6.95
C GLY A 114 20.67 0.43 8.43
N PRO A 115 20.47 -0.72 9.07
CA PRO A 115 20.85 -0.91 10.46
C PRO A 115 22.35 -0.65 10.64
N ALA A 116 22.73 0.04 11.72
CA ALA A 116 24.12 0.40 11.99
C ALA A 116 25.04 -0.84 12.05
N PRO A 117 26.29 -0.79 11.54
CA PRO A 117 27.16 -1.96 11.39
C PRO A 117 27.42 -2.72 12.69
N HIS A 118 27.57 -2.02 13.82
CA HIS A 118 27.82 -2.61 15.15
C HIS A 118 26.57 -3.28 15.76
N ARG A 119 25.38 -3.09 15.19
CA ARG A 119 24.12 -3.70 15.63
C ARG A 119 23.96 -5.14 15.09
N LEU A 120 24.86 -5.59 14.22
CA LEU A 120 24.83 -6.90 13.58
C LEU A 120 25.42 -8.03 14.43
N GLU A 121 26.06 -7.73 15.57
CA GLU A 121 26.67 -8.74 16.46
C GLU A 121 25.63 -9.68 17.13
N GLY A 122 24.36 -9.28 17.18
CA GLY A 122 23.26 -10.14 17.63
C GLY A 122 22.78 -11.17 16.59
N ARG A 123 23.27 -11.12 15.33
CA ARG A 123 22.79 -11.98 14.23
C ARG A 123 23.24 -13.43 14.37
N THR A 124 24.36 -13.69 15.03
CA THR A 124 24.87 -15.05 15.26
C THR A 124 24.04 -15.82 16.29
N ALA A 125 23.38 -15.15 17.23
CA ALA A 125 22.56 -15.82 18.25
C ALA A 125 21.20 -16.32 17.72
N LEU A 126 20.58 -15.60 16.77
CA LEU A 126 19.27 -15.96 16.22
C LEU A 126 19.33 -17.00 15.09
N SER A 127 20.46 -17.11 14.38
CA SER A 127 20.62 -18.14 13.34
C SER A 127 20.92 -19.54 13.89
N ILE A 128 21.36 -19.68 15.15
CA ILE A 128 21.77 -20.97 15.72
C ILE A 128 20.60 -21.77 16.32
N ARG A 129 19.41 -21.18 16.49
CA ARG A 129 18.24 -21.88 17.06
C ARG A 129 17.09 -22.15 16.07
N ALA A 130 17.20 -21.68 14.83
CA ALA A 130 16.24 -21.97 13.75
C ALA A 130 16.54 -23.27 12.98
N GLY A 131 17.53 -24.06 13.43
CA GLY A 131 17.86 -25.37 12.86
C GLY A 131 17.26 -26.51 13.68
N LYS A 132 15.98 -26.84 13.46
CA LYS A 132 15.50 -28.24 13.50
C LYS A 132 14.14 -28.50 12.82
N HIS A 133 13.44 -27.50 12.31
CA HIS A 133 12.37 -27.71 11.31
C HIS A 133 12.27 -26.45 10.43
N GLY A 134 12.85 -26.49 9.23
CA GLY A 134 12.64 -25.46 8.21
C GLY A 134 11.39 -25.78 7.37
N PRO A 135 10.61 -24.77 6.93
CA PRO A 135 9.77 -24.95 5.77
C PRO A 135 10.63 -24.72 4.52
N GLY A 136 10.67 -25.74 3.66
CA GLY A 136 11.46 -25.74 2.44
C GLY A 136 11.15 -24.55 1.54
N PHE A 137 12.20 -23.83 1.16
CA PHE A 137 12.21 -22.92 0.04
C PHE A 137 13.55 -23.11 -0.68
N LEU A 138 13.54 -23.94 -1.73
CA LEU A 138 14.06 -23.67 -3.08
C LEU A 138 14.22 -24.98 -3.87
N GLY A 139 13.61 -25.02 -5.06
CA GLY A 139 13.92 -25.93 -6.16
C GLY A 139 12.91 -27.05 -6.41
N GLN A 140 11.95 -26.83 -7.31
CA GLN A 140 12.07 -27.20 -8.73
C GLN A 140 11.20 -26.27 -9.58
#